data_AF-A0A1N6IZ26-F1
#
_entry.id   AF-A0A1N6IZ26-F1
#
_cell.length_a   1.000
_cell.length_b   1.000
_cell.length_c   1.000
_cell.angle_alpha   90.00
_cell.angle_beta   90.00
_cell.angle_gamma   90.00
#
_symmetry.space_group_name_H-M   'P 1'
#
loop_
_entity.id
_entity.type
_entity.pdbx_description
1 polymer ?
#
loop_
_entity_poly.entity_id
_entity_poly.type
_entity_poly.pdbx_seq_one_letter_code
_entity_poly.pdbx_strand_id
1 'polypeptide(L)' 'MKKKKFRVQPGKIYKVGFGVNQMCKVSDAANSIGETTQEFLKKAAIERAKLLIGD' A
#
# COMPACT_ATOMS: atom_id res chain seq x y z
N MET A 1 -6.83 1.00 28.24
CA MET A 1 -6.15 1.75 27.16
C MET A 1 -7.14 2.09 26.06
N LYS A 2 -7.47 3.37 25.83
CA LYS A 2 -8.31 3.78 24.68
C LYS A 2 -7.52 3.51 23.39
N LYS A 3 -8.00 2.59 22.54
CA LYS A 3 -7.45 2.38 21.18
C LYS A 3 -7.55 3.72 20.45
N LYS A 4 -6.42 4.39 20.19
CA LYS A 4 -6.39 5.57 19.32
C LYS A 4 -6.95 5.13 17.97
N LYS A 5 -8.12 5.64 17.58
CA LYS A 5 -8.62 5.48 16.22
C LYS A 5 -7.65 6.24 15.32
N PHE A 6 -6.75 5.51 14.66
CA PHE A 6 -5.87 6.07 13.65
C PHE A 6 -6.72 6.43 12.43
N ARG A 7 -7.35 7.61 12.49
CA ARG A 7 -8.05 8.17 11.33
C ARG A 7 -6.99 8.58 10.33
N VAL A 8 -7.10 8.09 9.10
CA VAL A 8 -6.25 8.53 8.00
C VAL A 8 -6.52 10.03 7.79
N GLN A 9 -5.47 10.84 7.81
CA GLN A 9 -5.51 12.29 7.69
C GLN A 9 -5.07 12.65 6.27
N PRO A 10 -5.85 13.48 5.54
CA PRO A 10 -5.45 13.95 4.22
C PRO A 10 -4.15 14.76 4.30
N GLY A 11 -3.27 14.60 3.30
CA GLY A 11 -1.97 15.30 3.22
C GLY A 11 -0.85 14.72 4.08
N LYS A 12 -1.13 13.71 4.93
CA LYS A 12 -0.11 13.08 5.76
C LYS A 12 0.61 11.97 4.99
N ILE A 13 1.95 12.02 4.98
CA ILE A 13 2.78 10.95 4.44
C ILE A 13 2.86 9.81 5.46
N TYR A 14 2.32 8.65 5.10
CA TYR A 14 2.38 7.44 5.91
C TYR A 14 3.58 6.59 5.48
N LYS A 15 4.45 6.25 6.43
CA LYS A 15 5.48 5.23 6.23
C LYS A 15 4.87 3.87 6.51
N VAL A 16 4.98 2.96 5.55
CA VAL A 16 4.55 1.56 5.68
C VAL A 16 5.81 0.70 5.79
N GLY A 17 5.87 -0.11 6.84
CA GLY A 17 6.92 -1.12 7.02
C GLY A 17 6.43 -2.48 6.57
N PHE A 18 7.29 -3.22 5.87
CA PHE A 18 7.02 -4.60 5.46
C PHE A 18 8.03 -5.55 6.11
N GLY A 19 7.57 -6.75 6.44
CA GLY A 19 8.49 -7.85 6.75
C GLY A 19 9.27 -8.27 5.49
N VAL A 20 10.47 -8.83 5.67
CA VAL A 20 11.37 -9.19 4.56
C VAL A 20 10.67 -10.09 3.52
N ASN A 21 9.94 -11.11 3.98
CA ASN A 21 9.21 -12.02 3.11
C ASN A 21 8.08 -11.35 2.30
N GLN A 22 7.44 -10.32 2.89
CA GLN A 22 6.42 -9.54 2.18
C GLN A 22 7.07 -8.65 1.14
N MET A 23 8.20 -8.01 1.48
CA MET A 23 8.94 -7.15 0.56
C MET A 23 9.44 -7.94 -0.66
N CYS A 24 9.95 -9.16 -0.50
CA CYS A 24 10.36 -10.01 -1.63
C CYS A 24 9.21 -10.23 -2.60
N LYS A 25 8.04 -10.67 -2.10
CA LYS A 25 6.86 -10.91 -2.95
C LYS A 25 6.38 -9.67 -3.69
N VAL A 26 6.40 -8.52 -3.02
CA VAL A 26 6.02 -7.24 -3.63
C VAL A 26 7.03 -6.84 -4.70
N SER A 27 8.33 -7.03 -4.44
CA SER A 27 9.38 -6.73 -5.41
C SER A 27 9.28 -7.62 -6.65
N ASP A 28 9.05 -8.93 -6.47
CA ASP A 28 8.90 -9.87 -7.58
C ASP A 28 7.67 -9.52 -8.44
N ALA A 29 6.56 -9.17 -7.80
CA ALA A 29 5.35 -8.72 -8.48
C ALA A 29 5.59 -7.41 -9.26
N ALA A 30 6.24 -6.42 -8.64
CA ALA A 30 6.58 -5.16 -9.30
C ALA A 30 7.51 -5.36 -10.49
N ASN A 31 8.54 -6.22 -10.34
CA ASN A 31 9.46 -6.58 -11.41
C ASN A 31 8.74 -7.28 -12.58
N SER A 32 7.76 -8.14 -12.30
CA SER A 32 7.01 -8.88 -13.34
C SER A 32 6.21 -7.98 -14.28
N ILE A 33 5.85 -6.78 -13.83
CA ILE A 33 5.13 -5.77 -14.62
C ILE A 33 6.02 -4.59 -15.03
N GLY A 34 7.33 -4.66 -14.75
CA GLY A 34 8.29 -3.62 -15.10
C GLY A 34 8.14 -2.31 -14.31
N GLU A 35 7.57 -2.34 -13.11
CA GLU A 35 7.35 -1.17 -12.27
C GLU A 35 8.28 -1.15 -11.06
N THR A 36 8.51 0.04 -10.50
CA THR A 36 9.16 0.12 -9.19
C THR A 36 8.20 -0.37 -8.10
N THR A 37 8.74 -0.95 -7.01
CA THR A 37 7.93 -1.40 -5.87
C THR A 37 7.04 -0.28 -5.31
N GLN A 38 7.51 0.96 -5.32
CA GLN A 38 6.74 2.10 -4.83
C GLN A 38 5.52 2.42 -5.71
N GLU A 39 5.68 2.37 -7.03
CA GLU A 39 4.59 2.60 -7.98
C GLU A 39 3.55 1.49 -7.92
N PHE A 40 4.02 0.24 -7.88
CA PHE A 40 3.17 -0.93 -7.74
C PHE A 40 2.29 -0.84 -6.50
N LEU A 41 2.87 -0.51 -5.34
CA LEU A 41 2.13 -0.37 -4.08
C LEU A 41 1.10 0.76 -4.13
N LYS A 42 1.44 1.90 -4.75
CA LYS A 42 0.50 3.03 -4.90
C LYS A 42 -0.68 2.64 -5.78
N LYS A 43 -0.42 2.05 -6.95
CA LYS A 43 -1.46 1.61 -7.89
C LYS A 43 -2.38 0.56 -7.27
N ALA A 44 -1.79 -0.50 -6.69
CA ALA A 44 -2.55 -1.56 -6.04
C ALA A 44 -3.42 -1.05 -4.88
N ALA A 45 -2.90 -0.11 -4.08
CA ALA A 45 -3.67 0.51 -2.99
C ALA A 45 -4.85 1.34 -3.51
N ILE A 46 -4.65 2.11 -4.59
CA ILE A 46 -5.70 2.93 -5.22
C ILE A 46 -6.78 2.04 -5.82
N GLU A 47 -6.41 1.02 -6.59
CA GLU A 47 -7.35 0.08 -7.20
C GLU A 47 -8.19 -0.63 -6.14
N ARG A 48 -7.55 -1.10 -5.07
CA ARG A 48 -8.26 -1.74 -3.96
C ARG A 48 -9.19 -0.77 -3.23
N ALA A 49 -8.81 0.49 -3.09
CA ALA A 49 -9.65 1.52 -2.49
C ALA A 49 -10.89 1.80 -3.34
N LYS A 50 -10.74 1.91 -4.66
CA LYS A 50 -11.88 2.08 -5.60
C LYS A 50 -12.87 0.93 -5.49
N LEU A 51 -12.38 -0.31 -5.47
CA LEU A 51 -13.22 -1.50 -5.29
C LEU A 51 -13.98 -1.53 -3.96
N LEU A 52 -13.41 -0.98 -2.89
CA LEU A 52 -14.06 -0.90 -1.58
C LEU A 52 -15.10 0.23 -1.51
N ILE A 53 -14.92 1.29 -2.30
CA ILE A 53 -15.82 2.44 -2.34
C ILE A 53 -16.99 2.19 -3.31
N GLY A 54 -16.81 1.30 -4.31
CA GLY A 54 -17.86 0.88 -5.23
C GLY A 54 -18.02 1.80 -6.45
N ASP A 55 -16.94 2.40 -6.92
CA ASP A 55 -16.87 3.12 -8.20
C ASP A 55 -16.72 2.16 -9.40
#